data_AF-A0A357F3E9-F1
#
_entry.id   AF-A0A357F3E9-F1
#
_cell.length_a   1.000
_cell.length_b   1.000
_cell.length_c   1.000
_cell.angle_alpha   90.00
_cell.angle_beta   90.00
_cell.angle_gamma   90.00
#
_symmetry.space_group_name_H-M   'P 1'
#
loop_
_entity.id
_entity.type
_entity.pdbx_description
1 polymer ?
#
loop_
_entity_poly.entity_id
_entity_poly.type
_entity_poly.pdbx_seq_one_letter_code
_entity_poly.pdbx_strand_id
1 'polypeptide(L)'
;MKKCFFLLLLMAAFVIGSYPQSGSGGQTSAATDAEKTKSRVFRPTKDQISQAQGLLRGKNLYTGEISGKYNPETRTAIKVF
;
A
#
# COMPACT_ATOMS: atom_id res chain seq x y z
N MET A 1 -13.86 23.21 -43.48
CA MET A 1 -12.48 23.16 -42.94
C MET A 1 -12.33 23.91 -41.59
N LYS A 2 -13.31 23.83 -40.68
CA LYS A 2 -13.25 24.46 -39.35
C LYS A 2 -13.26 23.43 -38.20
N LYS A 3 -13.67 22.19 -38.51
CA LYS A 3 -13.80 21.07 -37.57
C LYS A 3 -12.52 20.24 -37.46
N CYS A 4 -11.67 20.25 -38.49
CA CYS A 4 -10.34 19.63 -38.43
C CYS A 4 -9.33 20.49 -37.64
N PHE A 5 -9.54 21.81 -37.55
CA PHE A 5 -8.70 22.69 -36.73
C PHE A 5 -9.01 22.53 -35.23
N PHE A 6 -10.27 22.25 -34.89
CA PHE A 6 -10.69 22.00 -33.50
C PHE A 6 -10.24 20.63 -32.96
N LEU A 7 -9.97 19.66 -33.86
CA LEU A 7 -9.46 18.33 -33.50
C LEU A 7 -7.93 18.30 -33.32
N LEU A 8 -7.21 19.31 -33.81
CA LEU A 8 -5.76 19.43 -33.70
C LEU A 8 -5.31 20.24 -32.46
N LEU A 9 -6.24 20.91 -31.77
CA LEU A 9 -6.00 21.66 -30.53
C LEU A 9 -6.38 20.87 -29.25
N LEU A 10 -6.93 19.66 -29.39
CA LEU A 10 -7.34 18.77 -28.29
C LEU A 10 -6.29 17.66 -27.98
N MET A 11 -5.13 17.66 -28.65
CA MET A 11 -4.11 16.60 -28.60
C MET A 11 -2.70 17.10 -28.23
N ALA A 12 -2.59 18.19 -27.48
CA ALA A 12 -1.28 18.74 -27.07
C ALA A 12 -1.17 19.10 -25.57
N ALA A 13 -2.08 18.63 -24.72
CA ALA A 13 -2.11 18.95 -23.28
C ALA A 13 -2.10 17.71 -22.39
N PHE A 14 -1.33 16.67 -22.74
CA PHE A 14 -1.14 15.52 -21.85
C PHE A 14 0.27 14.93 -21.94
N VAL A 15 1.24 15.71 -21.50
CA VAL A 15 2.51 15.15 -20.98
C VAL A 15 2.41 15.23 -19.47
N ILE A 16 1.92 14.15 -18.85
CA ILE A 16 2.03 13.98 -17.40
C ILE A 16 3.52 13.76 -17.09
N GLY A 17 4.08 14.63 -16.25
CA GLY A 17 5.40 14.47 -15.68
C GLY A 17 5.51 13.14 -14.92
N SER A 18 6.56 12.38 -15.22
CA SER A 18 6.95 11.23 -14.39
C SER A 18 7.62 11.76 -13.13
N TYR A 19 6.94 11.66 -11.97
CA TYR A 19 7.61 11.79 -10.69
C TYR A 19 8.35 10.48 -10.40
N PRO A 20 9.68 10.46 -10.17
CA PRO A 20 10.31 9.29 -9.62
C PRO A 20 9.73 9.02 -8.23
N GLN A 21 9.17 7.82 -8.07
CA GLN A 21 8.81 7.25 -6.78
C GLN A 21 10.09 7.14 -5.95
N SER A 22 10.30 8.09 -5.03
CA SER A 22 11.27 7.96 -3.94
C SER A 22 10.90 6.71 -3.15
N GLY A 23 11.54 5.59 -3.50
CA GLY A 23 11.50 4.34 -2.77
C GLY A 23 12.14 4.58 -1.40
N SER A 24 11.29 4.93 -0.42
CA SER A 24 11.68 5.00 0.98
C SER A 24 11.81 3.58 1.52
N GLY A 25 13.06 3.20 1.86
CA GLY A 25 13.37 2.23 2.89
C GLY A 25 13.02 0.77 2.60
N GLY A 26 13.74 0.15 1.67
CA GLY A 26 13.93 -1.30 1.71
C GLY A 26 14.67 -1.67 3.00
N GLN A 27 13.93 -2.14 4.01
CA GLN A 27 14.51 -2.65 5.24
C GLN A 27 15.10 -4.04 4.96
N THR A 28 16.37 -4.08 4.58
CA THR A 28 17.15 -5.31 4.50
C THR A 28 17.24 -5.91 5.89
N SER A 29 16.48 -6.98 6.15
CA SER A 29 16.64 -7.79 7.36
C SER A 29 17.90 -8.64 7.19
N ALA A 30 19.01 -8.17 7.76
CA ALA A 30 20.18 -9.01 7.95
C ALA A 30 19.81 -10.12 8.95
N ALA A 31 19.74 -11.36 8.48
CA ALA A 31 19.64 -12.53 9.33
C ALA A 31 21.01 -12.77 9.98
N THR A 32 21.19 -12.26 11.20
CA THR A 32 22.29 -12.68 12.06
C THR A 32 21.76 -13.74 13.01
N ASP A 33 22.36 -14.92 12.93
CA ASP A 33 22.16 -16.06 13.83
C ASP A 33 22.40 -15.58 15.27
N ALA A 34 21.32 -15.34 16.02
CA ALA A 34 21.37 -14.79 17.35
C ALA A 34 20.71 -15.78 18.32
N GLU A 35 21.56 -16.26 19.24
CA GLU A 35 21.22 -16.88 20.51
C GLU A 35 19.83 -16.45 21.02
N LYS A 36 18.98 -17.43 21.33
CA LYS A 36 17.53 -17.34 21.59
C LYS A 36 17.21 -16.45 22.80
N THR A 37 17.45 -15.16 22.66
CA THR A 37 16.91 -14.11 23.50
C THR A 37 15.40 -14.14 23.31
N LYS A 38 14.66 -14.06 24.43
CA LYS A 38 13.20 -14.14 24.42
C LYS A 38 12.66 -13.14 23.40
N SER A 39 12.08 -13.66 22.32
CA SER A 39 11.60 -12.86 21.20
C SER A 39 10.68 -11.76 21.73
N ARG A 40 10.99 -10.51 21.39
CA ARG A 40 10.10 -9.39 21.69
C ARG A 40 8.77 -9.66 21.03
N VAL A 41 7.68 -9.58 21.80
CA VAL A 41 6.34 -9.72 21.26
C VAL A 41 6.15 -8.71 20.13
N PHE A 42 5.77 -9.20 18.96
CA PHE A 42 5.51 -8.34 17.81
C PHE A 42 4.35 -7.38 18.11
N ARG A 43 4.58 -6.09 17.83
CA ARG A 43 3.62 -4.99 17.99
C ARG A 43 3.61 -4.18 16.71
N PRO A 44 2.64 -4.37 15.81
CA PRO A 44 2.62 -3.67 14.54
C PRO A 44 2.35 -2.17 14.74
N THR A 45 2.98 -1.34 13.92
CA THR A 45 2.70 0.10 13.88
C THR A 45 1.39 0.37 13.15
N LYS A 46 0.84 1.60 13.30
CA LYS A 46 -0.38 2.02 12.60
C LYS A 46 -0.22 1.89 11.08
N ASP A 47 0.95 2.21 10.53
CA ASP A 47 1.21 2.14 9.10
C ASP A 47 1.23 0.68 8.62
N GLN A 48 1.85 -0.23 9.39
CA GLN A 48 1.84 -1.65 9.09
C GLN A 48 0.41 -2.24 9.11
N ILE A 49 -0.43 -1.80 10.05
CA ILE A 49 -1.85 -2.22 10.09
C ILE A 49 -2.61 -1.66 8.88
N SER A 50 -2.37 -0.40 8.51
CA SER A 50 -3.01 0.24 7.35
C SER A 50 -2.63 -0.46 6.04
N GLN A 51 -1.35 -0.82 5.89
CA GLN A 51 -0.87 -1.59 4.74
C GLN A 51 -1.53 -2.97 4.67
N ALA A 52 -1.60 -3.69 5.80
CA ALA A 52 -2.29 -4.98 5.87
C ALA A 52 -3.78 -4.84 5.49
N GLN A 53 -4.49 -3.84 6.02
CA GLN A 53 -5.88 -3.55 5.67
C GLN A 53 -6.06 -3.26 4.17
N GLY A 54 -5.12 -2.54 3.55
CA GLY A 54 -5.11 -2.31 2.10
C GLY A 54 -4.99 -3.60 1.29
N LEU A 55 -4.06 -4.49 1.69
CA LEU A 55 -3.87 -5.80 1.05
C LEU A 55 -5.11 -6.69 1.20
N LEU A 56 -5.70 -6.73 2.40
CA LEU A 56 -6.91 -7.50 2.70
C LEU A 56 -8.09 -7.01 1.87
N ARG A 57 -8.23 -5.69 1.72
CA ARG A 57 -9.27 -5.09 0.87
C ARG A 57 -9.06 -5.40 -0.61
N GLY A 58 -7.82 -5.36 -1.08
CA GLY A 58 -7.47 -5.75 -2.46
C GLY A 58 -7.85 -7.19 -2.79
N LYS A 59 -7.86 -8.09 -1.81
CA LYS A 59 -8.33 -9.48 -1.95
C LYS A 59 -9.83 -9.68 -1.68
N ASN A 60 -10.61 -8.62 -1.46
CA ASN A 60 -12.01 -8.69 -1.02
C ASN A 60 -12.23 -9.46 0.29
N LEU A 61 -11.21 -9.56 1.15
CA LEU A 61 -11.30 -10.24 2.46
C LEU A 61 -11.61 -9.28 3.61
N TYR A 62 -11.53 -7.97 3.34
CA TYR A 62 -11.82 -6.91 4.31
C TYR A 62 -12.60 -5.80 3.64
N THR A 63 -13.76 -5.44 4.19
CA THR A 63 -14.66 -4.40 3.67
C THR A 63 -14.68 -3.13 4.52
N GLY A 64 -14.04 -3.16 5.69
CA GLY A 64 -13.95 -2.02 6.60
C GLY A 64 -13.00 -0.92 6.13
N GLU A 65 -12.98 0.19 6.87
CA GLU A 65 -12.09 1.31 6.60
C GLU A 65 -10.62 0.98 6.90
N ILE A 66 -9.69 1.53 6.10
CA ILE A 66 -8.25 1.47 6.34
C ILE A 66 -7.89 2.54 7.39
N SER A 67 -8.22 2.26 8.65
CA SER A 67 -7.99 3.18 9.77
C SER A 67 -6.63 2.99 10.44
N GLY A 68 -5.92 1.90 10.15
CA GLY A 68 -4.71 1.49 10.85
C GLY A 68 -4.97 1.00 12.27
N LYS A 69 -6.23 0.79 12.65
CA LYS A 69 -6.63 0.19 13.93
C LYS A 69 -6.85 -1.31 13.76
N TYR A 70 -6.34 -2.09 14.72
CA TYR A 70 -6.45 -3.55 14.66
C TYR A 70 -7.81 -4.04 15.17
N ASN A 71 -8.83 -3.90 14.32
CA ASN A 71 -10.22 -4.16 14.65
C ASN A 71 -10.59 -5.65 14.53
N PRO A 72 -11.71 -6.12 15.11
CA PRO A 72 -12.18 -7.50 15.00
C PRO A 72 -12.38 -7.97 13.55
N GLU A 73 -12.84 -7.08 12.66
CA GLU A 73 -12.97 -7.36 11.23
C GLU A 73 -11.61 -7.59 10.57
N THR A 74 -10.62 -6.73 10.84
CA THR A 74 -9.24 -6.92 10.36
C THR A 74 -8.65 -8.23 10.88
N ARG A 75 -8.89 -8.59 12.14
CA ARG A 75 -8.50 -9.89 12.71
C ARG A 75 -9.11 -11.06 11.97
N THR A 76 -10.40 -10.98 11.66
CA THR A 76 -11.13 -12.04 10.96
C THR A 76 -10.61 -12.18 9.54
N ALA A 77 -10.41 -11.07 8.84
CA ALA A 77 -9.81 -11.03 7.51
C ALA A 77 -8.40 -11.66 7.50
N ILE A 78 -7.54 -11.34 8.47
CA ILE A 78 -6.19 -11.92 8.56
C ILE A 78 -6.23 -13.44 8.78
N LYS A 79 -7.21 -13.96 9.51
CA LYS A 79 -7.34 -15.42 9.72
C LYS A 79 -7.63 -16.19 8.43
N VAL A 80 -8.22 -15.54 7.43
CA VAL A 80 -8.61 -16.15 6.15
C VAL A 80 -7.73 -15.72 4.97
N PHE A 81 -6.80 -14.79 5.18
CA PHE A 81 -5.96 -14.17 4.14
C PHE A 81 -4.78 -15.01 3.67
#